data_AF-A0A209BAY2-F1
#
_entry.id   AF-A0A209BAY2-F1
#
_cell.length_a   1.000
_cell.length_b   1.000
_cell.length_c   1.000
_cell.angle_alpha   90.00
_cell.angle_beta   90.00
_cell.angle_gamma   90.00
#
_symmetry.space_group_name_H-M   'P 1'
#
loop_
_entity.id
_entity.type
_entity.pdbx_description
1 polymer ?
#
loop_
_entity_poly.entity_id
_entity_poly.type
_entity_poly.pdbx_seq_one_letter_code
_entity_poly.pdbx_strand_id
1 'polypeptide(L)'
;MSDAAQPTAAEVRAAAEAVKTALDRHLAAVERRSGEEDPAVYDAFNELAAAAEAYDELLYDRYDEVTPFEIPGEDTLPPYTGPEEPSALSVLIRRDYAVAEPQRLMAQARRVEAADEDAPGAGASGTVHGALGLLFGEFEPDEIASRHKEFGLEEGDSTLWVTAADESAEPGEWLEDPFEQVDPERVVCRFDVSAVFDEEFDDGDDDDGDDEDAEDGDDAEDDEADLAELEEDLDTDLDEDGAPTRLEADR
;
A
#
# COMPACT_ATOMS: atom_id res chain seq x y z
N MET A 1 -1.94 24.38 27.97
CA MET A 1 -2.22 25.27 26.82
C MET A 1 -1.15 26.34 26.84
N SER A 2 -0.04 26.10 26.14
CA SER A 2 1.08 27.04 26.09
C SER A 2 0.68 28.26 25.27
N ASP A 3 0.77 29.44 25.89
CA ASP A 3 0.63 30.74 25.23
C ASP A 3 1.90 30.97 24.40
N ALA A 4 1.96 30.34 23.22
CA ALA A 4 3.00 30.63 22.24
C ALA A 4 2.66 31.98 21.62
N ALA A 5 3.56 32.95 21.77
CA ALA A 5 3.36 34.28 21.21
C ALA A 5 3.20 34.19 19.69
N GLN A 6 2.06 34.65 19.19
CA GLN A 6 1.77 34.72 17.76
C GLN A 6 2.83 35.54 17.02
N PRO A 7 3.35 35.07 15.87
CA PRO A 7 4.39 35.77 15.12
C PRO A 7 3.92 37.16 14.66
N THR A 8 4.84 38.11 14.64
CA THR A 8 4.56 39.50 14.29
C THR A 8 4.57 39.69 12.78
N ALA A 9 3.84 40.71 12.31
CA ALA A 9 3.89 41.10 10.90
C ALA A 9 5.30 41.54 10.45
N ALA A 10 6.20 41.90 11.38
CA ALA A 10 7.59 42.21 11.07
C ALA A 10 8.39 40.95 10.76
N GLU A 11 8.17 39.87 11.51
CA GLU A 11 8.80 38.55 11.28
C GLU A 11 8.36 37.95 9.95
N VAL A 12 7.06 37.98 9.62
CA VAL A 12 6.56 37.52 8.31
C VAL A 12 7.21 38.28 7.15
N ARG A 13 7.36 39.61 7.28
CA ARG A 13 8.04 40.42 6.26
C ARG A 13 9.53 40.10 6.18
N ALA A 14 10.18 39.85 7.31
CA ALA A 14 11.60 39.48 7.33
C ALA A 14 11.82 38.11 6.65
N ALA A 15 10.93 37.14 6.88
CA ALA A 15 10.96 35.86 6.21
C ALA A 15 10.71 35.98 4.69
N ALA A 16 9.75 36.81 4.27
CA ALA A 16 9.53 37.10 2.85
C ALA A 16 10.78 37.71 2.17
N GLU A 17 11.51 38.59 2.87
CA GLU A 17 12.79 39.13 2.36
C GLU A 17 13.91 38.07 2.34
N ALA A 18 13.91 37.13 3.29
CA ALA A 18 14.84 36.00 3.30
C ALA A 18 14.62 35.10 2.07
N VAL A 19 13.37 34.78 1.71
CA VAL A 19 13.02 34.01 0.50
C VAL A 19 13.56 34.72 -0.76
N LYS A 20 13.32 36.03 -0.90
CA LYS A 20 13.83 36.80 -2.04
C LYS A 20 15.35 36.75 -2.13
N THR A 21 16.03 36.93 -1.00
CA THR A 21 17.49 36.89 -0.93
C THR A 21 18.04 35.50 -1.28
N ALA A 22 17.36 34.43 -0.84
CA ALA A 22 17.74 33.06 -1.18
C ALA A 22 17.50 32.76 -2.67
N LEU A 23 16.43 33.28 -3.25
CA LEU A 23 16.13 33.14 -4.68
C LEU A 23 17.18 33.84 -5.55
N ASP A 24 17.62 35.04 -5.15
CA ASP A 24 18.73 35.74 -5.80
C ASP A 24 20.05 34.96 -5.69
N ARG A 25 20.34 34.35 -4.53
CA ARG A 25 21.52 33.48 -4.35
C ARG A 25 21.47 32.23 -5.21
N HIS A 26 20.32 31.56 -5.26
CA HIS A 26 20.11 30.39 -6.08
C HIS A 26 20.30 30.73 -7.57
N LEU A 27 19.71 31.82 -8.06
CA LEU A 27 19.92 32.28 -9.43
C LEU A 27 21.41 32.56 -9.70
N ALA A 28 22.08 33.27 -8.80
CA ALA A 28 23.51 33.56 -8.94
C ALA A 28 24.41 32.31 -8.88
N ALA A 29 23.97 31.23 -8.23
CA ALA A 29 24.65 29.93 -8.26
C ALA A 29 24.44 29.24 -9.61
N VAL A 30 23.19 29.20 -10.10
CA VAL A 30 22.84 28.64 -11.42
C VAL A 30 23.60 29.33 -12.55
N GLU A 31 23.67 30.67 -12.54
CA GLU A 31 24.40 31.44 -13.55
C GLU A 31 25.92 31.19 -13.55
N ARG A 32 26.48 30.72 -12.42
CA ARG A 32 27.90 30.42 -12.26
C ARG A 32 28.22 28.92 -12.32
N ARG A 33 27.22 28.06 -12.59
CA ARG A 33 27.38 26.62 -12.50
C ARG A 33 28.48 26.08 -13.42
N SER A 34 29.19 25.09 -12.92
CA SER A 34 30.34 24.43 -13.54
C SER A 34 30.05 22.96 -13.88
N GLY A 35 28.83 22.68 -14.33
CA GLY A 35 28.38 21.34 -14.67
C GLY A 35 26.87 21.21 -14.55
N GLU A 36 26.35 20.02 -14.88
CA GLU A 36 24.95 19.67 -14.64
C GLU A 36 24.69 19.37 -13.16
N GLU A 37 25.69 18.83 -12.45
CA GLU A 37 25.63 18.47 -11.02
C GLU A 37 26.54 19.37 -10.18
N ASP A 38 26.33 20.70 -10.24
CA ASP A 38 27.14 21.63 -9.44
C ASP A 38 26.68 21.66 -7.96
N PRO A 39 27.53 21.27 -6.99
CA PRO A 39 27.14 21.26 -5.58
C PRO A 39 26.71 22.63 -5.05
N ALA A 40 27.27 23.73 -5.59
CA ALA A 40 26.91 25.07 -5.16
C ALA A 40 25.47 25.45 -5.55
N VAL A 41 24.93 24.85 -6.62
CA VAL A 41 23.53 25.02 -7.02
C VAL A 41 22.63 24.25 -6.07
N TYR A 42 23.01 23.01 -5.74
CA TYR A 42 22.28 22.17 -4.80
C TYR A 42 22.21 22.80 -3.40
N ASP A 43 23.34 23.28 -2.87
CA ASP A 43 23.38 23.96 -1.58
C ASP A 43 22.48 25.21 -1.56
N ALA A 44 22.53 26.02 -2.63
CA ALA A 44 21.70 27.22 -2.75
C ALA A 44 20.20 26.89 -2.92
N PHE A 45 19.87 25.76 -3.55
CA PHE A 45 18.51 25.24 -3.63
C PHE A 45 17.98 24.87 -2.23
N ASN A 46 18.76 24.15 -1.42
CA ASN A 46 18.38 23.79 -0.05
C ASN A 46 18.20 25.02 0.84
N GLU A 47 19.06 26.04 0.70
CA GLU A 47 18.89 27.32 1.40
C GLU A 47 17.58 28.03 1.00
N LEU A 48 17.20 27.96 -0.28
CA LEU A 48 15.95 28.54 -0.78
C LEU A 48 14.73 27.78 -0.25
N ALA A 49 14.78 26.44 -0.27
CA ALA A 49 13.73 25.59 0.29
C ALA A 49 13.49 25.92 1.77
N ALA A 50 14.54 25.91 2.60
CA ALA A 50 14.43 26.22 4.03
C ALA A 50 13.89 27.64 4.29
N ALA A 51 14.27 28.61 3.47
CA ALA A 51 13.74 29.97 3.60
C ALA A 51 12.26 30.07 3.24
N ALA A 52 11.82 29.31 2.23
CA ALA A 52 10.43 29.28 1.78
C ALA A 52 9.53 28.60 2.82
N GLU A 53 9.95 27.46 3.38
CA GLU A 53 9.23 26.75 4.45
C GLU A 53 9.05 27.65 5.70
N ALA A 54 10.11 28.30 6.15
CA ALA A 54 10.04 29.21 7.29
C ALA A 54 9.13 30.43 7.04
N TYR A 55 9.02 30.89 5.79
CA TYR A 55 8.07 31.95 5.43
C TYR A 55 6.63 31.44 5.46
N ASP A 56 6.38 30.24 4.94
CA ASP A 56 5.07 29.62 4.88
C ASP A 56 4.51 29.33 6.29
N GLU A 57 5.34 28.79 7.19
CA GLU A 57 4.99 28.58 8.61
C GLU A 57 4.55 29.89 9.28
N LEU A 58 5.35 30.95 9.13
CA LEU A 58 5.04 32.26 9.73
C LEU A 58 3.82 32.93 9.07
N LEU A 59 3.60 32.68 7.77
CA LEU A 59 2.44 33.18 7.03
C LEU A 59 1.17 32.51 7.55
N TYR A 60 1.19 31.19 7.70
CA TYR A 60 0.08 30.41 8.23
C TYR A 60 -0.23 30.79 9.67
N ASP A 61 0.78 30.79 10.55
CA ASP A 61 0.58 31.11 11.96
C ASP A 61 -0.07 32.47 12.18
N ARG A 62 0.24 33.46 11.33
CA ARG A 62 -0.21 34.84 11.50
C ARG A 62 -1.48 35.19 10.72
N TYR A 63 -1.65 34.62 9.53
CA TYR A 63 -2.72 35.01 8.60
C TYR A 63 -3.62 33.86 8.19
N ASP A 64 -3.33 32.62 8.59
CA ASP A 64 -4.07 31.40 8.19
C ASP A 64 -4.08 31.21 6.67
N GLU A 65 -2.97 31.58 6.03
CA GLU A 65 -2.76 31.53 4.57
C GLU A 65 -1.51 30.72 4.26
N VAL A 66 -1.51 30.06 3.10
CA VAL A 66 -0.43 29.18 2.63
C VAL A 66 -0.03 29.59 1.22
N THR A 67 1.24 29.43 0.88
CA THR A 67 1.74 29.69 -0.48
C THR A 67 1.39 28.52 -1.43
N PRO A 68 1.13 28.77 -2.73
CA PRO A 68 0.79 27.72 -3.68
C PRO A 68 2.00 26.92 -4.19
N PHE A 69 3.17 27.05 -3.55
CA PHE A 69 4.41 26.42 -3.99
C PHE A 69 4.76 25.27 -3.06
N GLU A 70 4.91 24.07 -3.62
CA GLU A 70 5.39 22.91 -2.87
C GLU A 70 6.90 22.71 -3.12
N ILE A 71 7.63 22.45 -2.05
CA ILE A 71 9.03 22.04 -2.12
C ILE A 71 9.01 20.51 -2.28
N PRO A 72 9.60 19.94 -3.36
CA PRO A 72 9.76 18.51 -3.46
C PRO A 72 10.49 17.99 -2.22
N GLY A 73 9.82 17.16 -1.42
CA GLY A 73 10.38 16.64 -0.17
C GLY A 73 11.40 15.53 -0.39
N GLU A 74 12.19 15.24 0.64
CA GLU A 74 13.09 14.06 0.67
C GLU A 74 12.35 12.71 0.60
N ASP A 75 11.02 12.73 0.78
CA ASP A 75 10.15 11.55 0.65
C ASP A 75 9.93 11.09 -0.80
N THR A 76 10.33 11.89 -1.79
CA THR A 76 10.35 11.43 -3.17
C THR A 76 11.58 10.56 -3.39
N LEU A 77 11.34 9.27 -3.63
CA LEU A 77 12.38 8.34 -4.06
C LEU A 77 13.13 8.92 -5.28
N PRO A 78 14.45 8.71 -5.39
CA PRO A 78 15.21 9.10 -6.57
C PRO A 78 14.62 8.44 -7.82
N PRO A 79 14.85 9.02 -9.01
CA PRO A 79 14.35 8.44 -10.26
C PRO A 79 14.79 6.98 -10.39
N TYR A 80 13.87 6.10 -10.77
CA TYR A 80 14.18 4.69 -11.02
C TYR A 80 15.28 4.55 -12.07
N THR A 81 16.36 3.83 -11.74
CA THR A 81 17.52 3.62 -12.62
C THR A 81 17.65 2.19 -13.14
N GLY A 82 16.71 1.30 -12.79
CA GLY A 82 16.71 -0.10 -13.20
C GLY A 82 16.24 -0.36 -14.65
N PRO A 83 16.16 -1.63 -15.07
CA PRO A 83 15.77 -2.01 -16.43
C PRO A 83 14.32 -1.62 -16.78
N GLU A 84 14.08 -1.21 -18.03
CA GLU A 84 12.74 -0.90 -18.54
C GLU A 84 11.79 -2.11 -18.53
N GLU A 85 12.35 -3.32 -18.75
CA GLU A 85 11.64 -4.60 -18.71
C GLU A 85 12.30 -5.54 -17.67
N PRO A 86 11.95 -5.47 -16.38
CA PRO A 86 12.55 -6.31 -15.34
C PRO A 86 12.10 -7.77 -15.47
N SER A 87 13.04 -8.72 -15.39
CA SER A 87 12.75 -10.17 -15.42
C SER A 87 12.41 -10.78 -14.07
N ALA A 88 12.65 -10.05 -12.97
CA ALA A 88 12.36 -10.47 -11.60
C ALA A 88 12.00 -9.26 -10.74
N LEU A 89 11.17 -9.47 -9.73
CA LEU A 89 10.73 -8.46 -8.77
C LEU A 89 10.81 -8.99 -7.35
N SER A 90 11.07 -8.09 -6.39
CA SER A 90 10.97 -8.33 -4.96
C SER A 90 9.91 -7.41 -4.35
N VAL A 91 9.09 -7.95 -3.45
CA VAL A 91 8.06 -7.20 -2.72
C VAL A 91 8.41 -7.22 -1.24
N LEU A 92 8.64 -6.04 -0.67
CA LEU A 92 8.90 -5.86 0.75
C LEU A 92 7.69 -5.18 1.38
N ILE A 93 7.21 -5.73 2.50
CA ILE A 93 6.03 -5.22 3.19
C ILE A 93 6.40 -4.97 4.65
N ARG A 94 6.20 -3.73 5.11
CA ARG A 94 6.12 -3.40 6.52
C ARG A 94 4.65 -3.28 6.90
N ARG A 95 4.22 -4.05 7.89
CA ARG A 95 2.89 -3.93 8.51
C ARG A 95 3.09 -3.63 9.99
N ASP A 96 2.56 -2.50 10.45
CA ASP A 96 2.62 -2.12 11.84
C ASP A 96 1.34 -2.60 12.55
N TYR A 97 1.47 -3.10 13.78
CA TYR A 97 0.33 -3.52 14.60
C TYR A 97 0.41 -2.94 16.01
N ALA A 98 -0.72 -2.50 16.53
CA ALA A 98 -0.89 -2.21 17.95
C ALA A 98 -1.45 -3.43 18.67
N VAL A 99 -0.86 -3.80 19.81
CA VAL A 99 -1.44 -4.84 20.69
C VAL A 99 -2.57 -4.24 21.52
N ALA A 100 -3.78 -4.16 20.94
CA ALA A 100 -4.93 -3.53 21.57
C ALA A 100 -5.59 -4.40 22.65
N GLU A 101 -5.64 -5.72 22.43
CA GLU A 101 -6.23 -6.68 23.37
C GLU A 101 -5.20 -7.75 23.82
N PRO A 102 -4.24 -7.42 24.72
CA PRO A 102 -3.21 -8.36 25.18
C PRO A 102 -3.76 -9.67 25.76
N GLN A 103 -4.92 -9.64 26.41
CA GLN A 103 -5.54 -10.83 26.98
C GLN A 103 -6.07 -11.78 25.92
N ARG A 104 -6.60 -11.25 24.81
CA ARG A 104 -7.06 -12.03 23.66
C ARG A 104 -5.87 -12.69 22.96
N LEU A 105 -4.80 -11.93 22.72
CA LEU A 105 -3.54 -12.42 22.17
C LEU A 105 -3.00 -13.61 22.98
N MET A 106 -2.90 -13.45 24.30
CA MET A 106 -2.42 -14.51 25.20
C MET A 106 -3.37 -15.72 25.25
N ALA A 107 -4.68 -15.50 25.12
CA ALA A 107 -5.64 -16.60 25.06
C ALA A 107 -5.50 -17.42 23.78
N GLN A 108 -5.22 -16.79 22.63
CA GLN A 108 -4.92 -17.49 21.37
C GLN A 108 -3.62 -18.28 21.47
N ALA A 109 -2.55 -17.65 21.97
CA ALA A 109 -1.26 -18.32 22.16
C ALA A 109 -1.35 -19.54 23.09
N ARG A 110 -2.20 -19.50 24.12
CA ARG A 110 -2.45 -20.68 24.98
C ARG A 110 -3.10 -21.84 24.23
N ARG A 111 -3.95 -21.56 23.24
CA ARG A 111 -4.58 -22.61 22.41
C ARG A 111 -3.54 -23.25 21.50
N VAL A 112 -2.67 -22.45 20.89
CA VAL A 112 -1.53 -22.92 20.09
C VAL A 112 -0.61 -23.79 20.96
N GLU A 113 -0.15 -23.27 22.10
CA GLU A 113 0.72 -24.00 23.03
C GLU A 113 0.08 -25.28 23.58
N ALA A 114 -1.25 -25.32 23.73
CA ALA A 114 -1.95 -26.53 24.17
C ALA A 114 -2.17 -27.56 23.05
N ALA A 115 -2.12 -27.13 21.78
CA ALA A 115 -2.24 -28.01 20.62
C ALA A 115 -0.87 -28.62 20.22
N ASP A 116 0.23 -27.97 20.58
CA ASP A 116 1.58 -28.47 20.35
C ASP A 116 1.99 -29.46 21.47
N GLU A 117 1.86 -30.76 21.17
CA GLU A 117 2.20 -31.85 22.10
C GLU A 117 3.72 -31.96 22.39
N ASP A 118 4.56 -31.39 21.53
CA ASP A 118 6.03 -31.43 21.61
C ASP A 118 6.64 -30.13 22.16
N ALA A 119 5.82 -29.09 22.40
CA ALA A 119 6.27 -27.83 22.96
C ALA A 119 6.90 -28.04 24.35
N PRO A 120 8.10 -27.48 24.63
CA PRO A 120 8.63 -27.46 25.97
C PRO A 120 7.66 -26.68 26.88
N GLY A 121 6.94 -27.39 27.75
CA GLY A 121 5.92 -26.81 28.63
C GLY A 121 6.50 -25.70 29.50
N ALA A 122 6.36 -24.44 29.05
CA ALA A 122 7.05 -23.33 29.69
C ALA A 122 6.35 -21.99 29.45
N GLY A 123 5.02 -21.92 29.53
CA GLY A 123 4.29 -20.70 29.84
C GLY A 123 4.64 -19.49 28.98
N ALA A 124 5.06 -19.71 27.72
CA ALA A 124 5.45 -18.64 26.81
C ALA A 124 4.22 -17.77 26.50
N SER A 125 3.05 -18.40 26.39
CA SER A 125 1.73 -17.75 26.33
C SER A 125 1.35 -16.94 27.58
N GLY A 126 2.13 -17.06 28.67
CA GLY A 126 1.98 -16.32 29.91
C GLY A 126 2.48 -14.87 29.84
N THR A 127 3.10 -14.48 28.74
CA THR A 127 3.52 -13.10 28.47
C THR A 127 3.08 -12.66 27.07
N VAL A 128 2.92 -11.35 26.85
CA VAL A 128 2.61 -10.80 25.52
C VAL A 128 3.72 -11.14 24.51
N HIS A 129 4.98 -10.99 24.90
CA HIS A 129 6.13 -11.30 24.06
C HIS A 129 6.16 -12.78 23.62
N GLY A 130 5.96 -13.71 24.56
CA GLY A 130 5.92 -15.13 24.22
C GLY A 130 4.66 -15.51 23.43
N ALA A 131 3.53 -14.83 23.66
CA ALA A 131 2.34 -15.00 22.85
C ALA A 131 2.54 -14.57 21.39
N LEU A 132 3.23 -13.45 21.15
CA LEU A 132 3.61 -13.03 19.78
C LEU A 132 4.52 -14.07 19.12
N GLY A 133 5.55 -14.55 19.82
CA GLY A 133 6.45 -15.57 19.28
C GLY A 133 5.75 -16.88 18.91
N LEU A 134 4.76 -17.31 19.70
CA LEU A 134 3.95 -18.50 19.39
C LEU A 134 3.05 -18.28 18.18
N LEU A 135 2.36 -17.13 18.09
CA LEU A 135 1.44 -16.87 16.98
C LEU A 135 2.19 -16.72 15.65
N PHE A 136 3.27 -15.94 15.61
CA PHE A 136 4.07 -15.76 14.39
C PHE A 136 4.93 -16.99 14.04
N GLY A 137 5.02 -17.96 14.95
CA GLY A 137 5.63 -19.27 14.66
C GLY A 137 4.64 -20.29 14.11
N GLU A 138 3.36 -20.17 14.46
CA GLU A 138 2.29 -21.10 14.05
C GLU A 138 1.57 -20.66 12.77
N PHE A 139 1.27 -19.36 12.66
CA PHE A 139 0.45 -18.83 11.57
C PHE A 139 1.29 -18.12 10.52
N GLU A 140 0.86 -18.22 9.27
CA GLU A 140 1.47 -17.48 8.17
C GLU A 140 1.22 -15.97 8.34
N PRO A 141 2.16 -15.10 7.91
CA PRO A 141 2.01 -13.65 8.04
C PRO A 141 0.71 -13.09 7.43
N ASP A 142 0.26 -13.65 6.31
CA ASP A 142 -0.98 -13.23 5.65
C ASP A 142 -2.24 -13.73 6.36
N GLU A 143 -2.16 -14.87 7.05
CA GLU A 143 -3.24 -15.30 7.93
C GLU A 143 -3.37 -14.36 9.13
N ILE A 144 -2.24 -13.97 9.74
CA ILE A 144 -2.23 -12.99 10.83
C ILE A 144 -2.79 -11.65 10.35
N ALA A 145 -2.42 -11.20 9.15
CA ALA A 145 -2.94 -9.97 8.57
C ALA A 145 -4.46 -10.03 8.36
N SER A 146 -4.98 -11.10 7.75
CA SER A 146 -6.43 -11.23 7.49
C SER A 146 -7.29 -11.34 8.75
N ARG A 147 -6.71 -11.86 9.86
CA ARG A 147 -7.44 -12.16 11.10
C ARG A 147 -6.87 -11.43 12.32
N HIS A 148 -6.19 -10.29 12.12
CA HIS A 148 -5.45 -9.57 13.16
C HIS A 148 -6.30 -9.26 14.41
N LYS A 149 -7.57 -8.86 14.22
CA LYS A 149 -8.53 -8.60 15.32
C LYS A 149 -8.84 -9.84 16.16
N GLU A 150 -8.80 -11.05 15.58
CA GLU A 150 -8.99 -12.30 16.33
C GLU A 150 -7.82 -12.60 17.27
N PHE A 151 -6.64 -12.07 16.94
CA PHE A 151 -5.42 -12.14 17.75
C PHE A 151 -5.31 -10.98 18.74
N GLY A 152 -6.24 -10.01 18.73
CA GLY A 152 -6.21 -8.84 19.60
C GLY A 152 -5.17 -7.80 19.18
N LEU A 153 -4.84 -7.81 17.89
CA LEU A 153 -4.05 -6.79 17.22
C LEU A 153 -5.00 -5.82 16.51
N GLU A 154 -4.61 -4.56 16.45
CA GLU A 154 -5.21 -3.55 15.56
C GLU A 154 -4.16 -3.17 14.53
N GLU A 155 -4.59 -3.05 13.28
CA GLU A 155 -3.74 -2.65 12.17
C GLU A 155 -3.30 -1.19 12.32
N GLY A 156 -2.01 -0.93 12.10
CA GLY A 156 -1.43 0.40 12.03
C GLY A 156 -1.06 0.74 10.59
N ASP A 157 -0.10 1.63 10.40
CA ASP A 157 0.36 1.98 9.06
C ASP A 157 1.03 0.78 8.36
N SER A 158 0.96 0.76 7.04
CA SER A 158 1.69 -0.20 6.23
C SER A 158 2.38 0.47 5.06
N THR A 159 3.54 -0.07 4.70
CA THR A 159 4.28 0.35 3.51
C THR A 159 4.65 -0.88 2.69
N LEU A 160 4.40 -0.80 1.38
CA LEU A 160 4.78 -1.81 0.41
C LEU A 160 5.76 -1.21 -0.60
N TRP A 161 6.91 -1.85 -0.76
CA TRP A 161 7.90 -1.53 -1.78
C TRP A 161 7.97 -2.65 -2.82
N VAL A 162 7.94 -2.30 -4.09
CA VAL A 162 8.23 -3.22 -5.20
C VAL A 162 9.54 -2.81 -5.84
N THR A 163 10.50 -3.71 -5.90
CA THR A 163 11.81 -3.45 -6.50
C THR A 163 12.11 -4.40 -7.64
N ALA A 164 12.86 -3.90 -8.63
CA ALA A 164 13.38 -4.74 -9.70
C ALA A 164 14.67 -5.42 -9.27
N ALA A 165 14.78 -6.72 -9.58
CA ALA A 165 15.99 -7.49 -9.40
C ALA A 165 16.64 -7.79 -10.76
N ASP A 166 17.98 -7.80 -10.78
CA ASP A 166 18.76 -8.08 -12.00
C ASP A 166 18.67 -9.57 -12.40
N GLU A 167 18.54 -10.46 -11.42
CA GLU A 167 18.49 -11.92 -11.60
C GLU A 167 17.35 -12.52 -10.77
N SER A 168 16.77 -13.62 -11.26
CA SER A 168 15.79 -14.41 -10.48
C SER A 168 16.52 -15.25 -9.44
N ALA A 169 16.06 -15.23 -8.18
CA ALA A 169 16.61 -16.10 -7.13
C ALA A 169 16.35 -17.59 -7.42
N GLU A 170 17.29 -18.47 -7.03
CA GLU A 170 17.06 -19.91 -7.14
C GLU A 170 16.08 -20.39 -6.05
N PRO A 171 15.21 -21.38 -6.32
CA PRO A 171 14.29 -21.90 -5.32
C PRO A 171 15.02 -22.37 -4.04
N GLY A 172 14.67 -21.77 -2.90
CA GLY A 172 15.27 -22.09 -1.60
C GLY A 172 16.51 -21.27 -1.23
N GLU A 173 16.95 -20.37 -2.11
CA GLU A 173 17.89 -19.31 -1.75
C GLU A 173 17.15 -18.25 -0.92
N TRP A 174 17.58 -18.08 0.32
CA TRP A 174 17.06 -17.02 1.18
C TRP A 174 17.98 -15.82 1.02
N LEU A 175 17.41 -14.64 0.79
CA LEU A 175 18.16 -13.39 0.89
C LEU A 175 18.78 -13.32 2.29
N GLU A 176 20.08 -12.99 2.39
CA GLU A 176 20.77 -12.95 3.68
C GLU A 176 20.21 -11.84 4.58
N ASP A 177 19.87 -10.67 4.01
CA ASP A 177 19.29 -9.52 4.71
C ASP A 177 18.11 -8.93 3.91
N PRO A 178 16.93 -9.60 3.89
CA PRO A 178 15.79 -9.21 3.05
C PRO A 178 15.17 -7.85 3.43
N PHE A 179 15.56 -7.27 4.57
CA PHE A 179 15.06 -6.01 5.08
C PHE A 179 16.19 -4.98 5.34
N GLU A 180 17.37 -5.17 4.75
CA GLU A 180 18.32 -4.05 4.64
C GLU A 180 17.65 -2.89 3.88
N GLN A 181 18.09 -1.65 4.11
CA GLN A 181 17.50 -0.48 3.45
C GLN A 181 17.45 -0.72 1.93
N VAL A 182 16.22 -0.80 1.42
CA VAL A 182 15.94 -1.00 0.00
C VAL A 182 16.70 0.06 -0.79
N ASP A 183 17.44 -0.35 -1.82
CA ASP A 183 18.10 0.58 -2.72
C ASP A 183 17.03 1.50 -3.35
N PRO A 184 17.01 2.79 -2.99
CA PRO A 184 15.92 3.68 -3.35
C PRO A 184 15.86 3.94 -4.86
N GLU A 185 16.95 3.72 -5.60
CA GLU A 185 16.98 3.83 -7.08
C GLU A 185 16.38 2.60 -7.78
N ARG A 186 16.16 1.51 -7.06
CA ARG A 186 15.59 0.24 -7.57
C ARG A 186 14.09 0.09 -7.27
N VAL A 187 13.51 1.02 -6.53
CA VAL A 187 12.07 1.01 -6.20
C VAL A 187 11.27 1.40 -7.44
N VAL A 188 10.48 0.45 -7.94
CA VAL A 188 9.55 0.66 -9.05
C VAL A 188 8.32 1.42 -8.54
N CYS A 189 7.79 1.01 -7.39
CA CYS A 189 6.69 1.69 -6.73
C CYS A 189 6.72 1.50 -5.21
N ARG A 190 6.20 2.50 -4.52
CA ARG A 190 6.00 2.55 -3.06
C ARG A 190 4.54 2.90 -2.82
N PHE A 191 3.89 2.14 -1.93
CA PHE A 191 2.55 2.42 -1.45
C PHE A 191 2.60 2.58 0.06
N ASP A 192 2.13 3.71 0.56
CA ASP A 192 1.94 3.95 1.98
C ASP A 192 0.43 3.99 2.25
N VAL A 193 -0.03 3.15 3.18
CA VAL A 193 -1.42 3.14 3.65
C VAL A 193 -1.37 3.49 5.13
N SER A 194 -2.13 4.50 5.53
CA SER A 194 -2.25 4.86 6.94
C SER A 194 -3.60 4.43 7.47
N ALA A 195 -3.60 3.68 8.58
CA ALA A 195 -4.81 3.18 9.22
C ALA A 195 -5.76 4.30 9.66
N VAL A 196 -5.25 5.52 9.90
CA VAL A 196 -6.06 6.68 10.29
C VAL A 196 -6.93 7.20 9.14
N PHE A 197 -6.48 7.03 7.89
CA PHE A 197 -7.18 7.53 6.70
C PHE A 197 -7.96 6.44 5.96
N ASP A 198 -7.66 5.17 6.25
CA ASP A 198 -8.34 4.01 5.64
C ASP A 198 -9.78 3.84 6.16
N GLU A 199 -10.05 4.22 7.42
CA GLU A 199 -11.39 4.16 8.03
C GLU A 199 -12.44 5.08 7.38
N GLU A 200 -12.05 6.00 6.48
CA GLU A 200 -12.95 6.96 5.83
C GLU A 200 -13.57 6.46 4.51
N PHE A 201 -13.12 5.31 3.98
CA PHE A 201 -13.50 4.81 2.64
C PHE A 201 -14.45 3.59 2.59
N ASP A 202 -14.87 3.01 3.74
CA ASP A 202 -15.72 1.79 3.79
C ASP A 202 -17.24 2.06 3.79
N ASP A 203 -17.68 3.32 3.70
CA ASP A 203 -19.11 3.67 3.68
C ASP A 203 -19.63 3.91 2.24
N GLY A 204 -19.84 2.82 1.48
CA GLY A 204 -21.01 2.72 0.58
C GLY A 204 -20.79 2.62 -0.93
N ASP A 205 -20.75 1.39 -1.45
CA ASP A 205 -21.32 1.06 -2.76
C ASP A 205 -21.72 -0.43 -2.83
N ASP A 206 -22.80 -0.77 -2.12
CA ASP A 206 -23.67 -1.89 -2.50
C ASP A 206 -24.81 -1.32 -3.38
N ASP A 207 -24.50 -0.92 -4.62
CA ASP A 207 -25.51 -0.64 -5.66
C ASP A 207 -25.73 -1.91 -6.50
N ASP A 208 -26.39 -2.90 -5.90
CA ASP A 208 -27.03 -3.99 -6.61
C ASP A 208 -28.33 -3.47 -7.24
N GLY A 209 -28.38 -3.27 -8.57
CA GLY A 209 -29.61 -2.78 -9.19
C GLY A 209 -29.71 -2.62 -10.71
N ASP A 210 -29.03 -3.46 -11.49
CA ASP A 210 -29.46 -4.01 -12.80
C ASP A 210 -30.09 -3.08 -13.88
N ASP A 211 -29.27 -2.84 -14.91
CA ASP A 211 -29.52 -2.81 -16.35
C ASP A 211 -30.58 -1.91 -17.02
N GLU A 212 -30.05 -1.07 -17.91
CA GLU A 212 -30.74 -0.24 -18.91
C GLU A 212 -31.35 -1.08 -20.07
N ASP A 213 -32.55 -0.67 -20.46
CA ASP A 213 -33.06 -0.55 -21.84
C ASP A 213 -33.05 -1.73 -22.83
N ALA A 214 -34.27 -2.20 -23.15
CA ALA A 214 -34.62 -2.66 -24.49
C ALA A 214 -35.99 -2.08 -24.91
N GLU A 215 -35.98 -1.10 -25.81
CA GLU A 215 -37.16 -0.65 -26.56
C GLU A 215 -37.52 -1.64 -27.68
N ASP A 216 -38.79 -2.00 -27.83
CA ASP A 216 -39.70 -1.48 -28.89
C ASP A 216 -40.85 -2.47 -29.27
N GLY A 217 -42.06 -1.91 -29.34
CA GLY A 217 -43.28 -2.28 -30.10
C GLY A 217 -43.79 -3.72 -30.24
N ASP A 218 -45.02 -4.01 -29.80
CA ASP A 218 -46.25 -3.78 -30.61
C ASP A 218 -47.52 -4.27 -29.86
N ASP A 219 -48.64 -3.60 -30.14
CA ASP A 219 -50.00 -3.84 -29.63
C ASP A 219 -50.55 -5.24 -30.00
N ALA A 220 -51.32 -5.87 -29.10
CA ALA A 220 -52.71 -6.26 -29.35
C ALA A 220 -53.27 -7.21 -28.26
N GLU A 221 -54.53 -6.96 -27.95
CA GLU A 221 -55.37 -7.66 -26.98
C GLU A 221 -55.80 -9.07 -27.41
N ASP A 222 -56.21 -9.82 -26.38
CA ASP A 222 -57.24 -10.87 -26.34
C ASP A 222 -56.94 -12.31 -26.79
N ASP A 223 -57.60 -13.17 -26.02
CA ASP A 223 -58.04 -14.55 -26.23
C ASP A 223 -57.15 -15.72 -25.78
N GLU A 224 -57.71 -16.40 -24.77
CA GLU A 224 -57.37 -17.72 -24.28
C GLU A 224 -57.43 -18.80 -25.37
N ALA A 225 -56.50 -19.74 -25.32
CA ALA A 225 -56.79 -21.18 -25.42
C ALA A 225 -55.54 -22.01 -25.12
N ASP A 226 -55.71 -22.99 -24.24
CA ASP A 226 -54.97 -24.26 -24.20
C ASP A 226 -54.57 -24.75 -25.60
N LEU A 227 -53.43 -25.44 -25.73
CA LEU A 227 -53.37 -26.78 -26.31
C LEU A 227 -51.99 -27.43 -26.16
N ALA A 228 -52.05 -28.67 -25.70
CA ALA A 228 -51.02 -29.65 -25.43
C ALA A 228 -50.05 -30.01 -26.59
N GLU A 229 -48.89 -30.55 -26.17
CA GLU A 229 -48.10 -31.63 -26.77
C GLU A 229 -47.78 -31.58 -28.27
N LEU A 230 -46.48 -31.43 -28.60
CA LEU A 230 -45.84 -32.21 -29.65
C LEU A 230 -44.39 -32.54 -29.23
N GLU A 231 -44.18 -33.81 -28.86
CA GLU A 231 -42.90 -34.51 -28.97
C GLU A 231 -42.53 -34.63 -30.46
N GLU A 232 -41.26 -34.40 -30.82
CA GLU A 232 -40.64 -35.18 -31.90
C GLU A 232 -39.13 -35.30 -31.68
N ASP A 233 -38.75 -36.56 -31.51
CA ASP A 233 -37.44 -37.17 -31.33
C ASP A 233 -36.34 -36.67 -32.27
N LEU A 234 -35.09 -36.69 -31.79
CA LEU A 234 -33.94 -37.10 -32.60
C LEU A 234 -32.81 -37.62 -31.69
N ASP A 235 -32.80 -38.95 -31.53
CA ASP A 235 -31.70 -39.76 -30.99
C ASP A 235 -30.40 -39.60 -31.80
N THR A 236 -29.26 -39.50 -31.11
CA THR A 236 -28.03 -40.18 -31.56
C THR A 236 -27.12 -40.51 -30.36
N ASP A 237 -27.30 -41.74 -29.88
CA ASP A 237 -26.32 -42.73 -29.39
C ASP A 237 -25.13 -42.25 -28.51
N LEU A 238 -25.30 -42.43 -27.20
CA LEU A 238 -24.23 -42.54 -26.21
C LEU A 238 -23.96 -44.02 -25.93
N ASP A 239 -22.71 -44.48 -26.08
CA ASP A 239 -22.29 -45.80 -25.60
C ASP A 239 -22.03 -45.77 -24.07
N GLU A 240 -22.50 -46.83 -23.40
CA GLU A 240 -22.28 -47.14 -21.97
C GLU A 240 -20.81 -47.46 -21.65
N ASP A 241 -19.90 -46.47 -21.75
CA ASP A 241 -18.59 -46.54 -21.06
C ASP A 241 -17.78 -45.22 -21.07
N GLY A 242 -18.40 -44.06 -21.34
CA GLY A 242 -17.98 -42.74 -20.84
C GLY A 242 -16.50 -42.32 -20.93
N ALA A 243 -15.70 -42.88 -21.85
CA ALA A 243 -14.26 -42.62 -21.96
C ALA A 243 -13.88 -42.04 -23.33
N PRO A 244 -13.36 -40.80 -23.40
CA PRO A 244 -12.80 -40.28 -24.64
C PRO A 244 -11.48 -41.00 -25.00
N THR A 245 -11.36 -41.37 -26.28
CA THR A 245 -10.28 -42.18 -26.86
C THR A 245 -8.91 -41.50 -26.79
N ARG A 246 -7.90 -42.26 -26.34
CA ARG A 246 -6.48 -41.90 -26.26
C ARG A 246 -5.86 -41.91 -27.67
N LEU A 247 -5.42 -40.76 -28.18
CA LEU A 247 -4.61 -40.66 -29.40
C LEU A 247 -3.13 -40.91 -29.04
N GLU A 248 -2.58 -42.02 -29.54
CA GLU A 248 -1.15 -42.34 -29.48
C GLU A 248 -0.34 -41.51 -30.49
N ALA A 249 0.92 -41.26 -30.14
CA ALA A 249 1.91 -40.50 -30.87
C ALA A 249 2.54 -41.25 -32.06
N ASP A 250 2.93 -40.52 -33.11
CA ASP A 250 4.11 -40.85 -33.94
C ASP A 250 4.56 -39.67 -34.83
N ARG A 251 5.63 -38.96 -34.42
CA ARG A 251 6.86 -38.66 -35.20
C ARG A 251 7.69 -37.50 -34.64
#